data_AF-A0A2D7TB07-F1
#
_entry.id   AF-A0A2D7TB07-F1
#
_cell.length_a   1.000
_cell.length_b   1.000
_cell.length_c   1.000
_cell.angle_alpha   90.00
_cell.angle_beta   90.00
_cell.angle_gamma   90.00
#
_symmetry.space_group_name_H-M   'P 1'
#
loop_
_entity.id
_entity.type
_entity.pdbx_description
1 polymer ?
#
loop_
_entity_poly.entity_id
_entity_poly.type
_entity_poly.pdbx_seq_one_letter_code
_entity_poly.pdbx_strand_id
1 'polypeptide(L)'
;MEASYRNAEFVYRTEHTKYRDYARSTHYETWKEMFAAAGIFLFFPVGGISEVGTSTIVLNSSFNGAVRSCIRGEWPEQCNNCWKCFRKTLVDNRILEKPVSDEMMASWIKVQGVKYRLGAWPVAHENVLAWALKGPHVSGKIAKKLLERLEGSRRDLELLSKWYPPSIELVPEKYRGGFIESVGKYLETMSDSEIKDTKMFDISNWLSSEKAAKARDEFDKILNPVE
;
A
#
# COMPACT_ATOMS: atom_id res chain seq x y z
N MET A 1 -9.90 -17.41 -3.19
CA MET A 1 -10.49 -16.08 -2.93
C MET A 1 -9.67 -15.46 -1.81
N GLU A 2 -8.61 -14.67 -2.12
CA GLU A 2 -7.93 -13.94 -1.06
C GLU A 2 -8.90 -12.88 -0.55
N ALA A 3 -9.27 -12.95 0.73
CA ALA A 3 -9.92 -11.85 1.44
C ALA A 3 -8.86 -10.74 1.62
N SER A 4 -8.51 -10.10 0.51
CA SER A 4 -7.71 -8.89 0.51
C SER A 4 -8.62 -7.79 1.03
N TYR A 5 -8.35 -7.26 2.22
CA TYR A 5 -8.96 -6.02 2.69
C TYR A 5 -8.82 -4.98 1.59
N ARG A 6 -9.96 -4.46 1.11
CA ARG A 6 -9.99 -3.48 0.00
C ARG A 6 -9.67 -2.10 0.55
N ASN A 7 -8.39 -1.82 0.75
CA ASN A 7 -7.84 -0.52 1.10
C ASN A 7 -7.84 0.44 -0.12
N ALA A 8 -7.40 1.67 0.08
CA ALA A 8 -7.40 2.70 -0.97
C ALA A 8 -6.69 2.24 -2.26
N GLU A 9 -5.58 1.51 -2.12
CA GLU A 9 -4.82 0.93 -3.23
C GLU A 9 -5.68 0.04 -4.11
N PHE A 10 -6.45 -0.87 -3.51
CA PHE A 10 -7.32 -1.80 -4.23
C PHE A 10 -8.57 -1.11 -4.78
N VAL A 11 -9.23 -0.30 -3.94
CA VAL A 11 -10.50 0.38 -4.27
C VAL A 11 -10.27 1.29 -5.47
N TYR A 12 -9.31 2.21 -5.35
CA TYR A 12 -9.04 3.24 -6.34
C TYR A 12 -7.98 2.84 -7.38
N ARG A 13 -7.49 1.59 -7.32
CA ARG A 13 -6.47 1.03 -8.22
C ARG A 13 -5.15 1.81 -8.22
N THR A 14 -4.78 2.44 -7.11
CA THR A 14 -3.50 3.16 -7.00
C THR A 14 -2.28 2.23 -6.87
N GLU A 15 -2.50 0.90 -6.75
CA GLU A 15 -1.47 -0.14 -6.95
C GLU A 15 -1.37 -0.68 -8.39
N HIS A 16 -2.24 -0.21 -9.30
CA HIS A 16 -2.25 -0.61 -10.70
C HIS A 16 -1.80 0.56 -11.59
N THR A 17 -1.96 0.40 -12.91
CA THR A 17 -1.51 1.41 -13.88
C THR A 17 -2.25 2.73 -13.78
N LYS A 18 -3.57 2.72 -13.51
CA LYS A 18 -4.43 3.90 -13.56
C LYS A 18 -5.47 3.90 -12.45
N TYR A 19 -5.78 5.10 -11.98
CA TYR A 19 -6.90 5.35 -11.07
C TYR A 19 -8.22 4.80 -11.61
N ARG A 20 -9.10 4.37 -10.70
CA ARG A 20 -10.50 4.06 -10.98
C ARG A 20 -11.36 4.59 -9.85
N ASP A 21 -12.48 5.21 -10.18
CA ASP A 21 -13.53 5.49 -9.19
C ASP A 21 -14.31 4.20 -8.87
N TYR A 22 -14.11 3.65 -7.66
CA TYR A 22 -14.75 2.40 -7.26
C TYR A 22 -16.24 2.53 -7.00
N ALA A 23 -16.71 3.66 -6.48
CA ALA A 23 -18.12 3.86 -6.18
C ALA A 23 -18.98 3.90 -7.45
N ARG A 24 -18.34 4.08 -8.61
CA ARG A 24 -18.96 4.02 -9.94
C ARG A 24 -18.67 2.71 -10.68
N SER A 25 -18.00 1.76 -10.03
CA SER A 25 -17.67 0.48 -10.66
C SER A 25 -18.87 -0.46 -10.70
N THR A 26 -18.97 -1.28 -11.74
CA THR A 26 -20.00 -2.33 -11.86
C THR A 26 -20.05 -3.22 -10.63
N HIS A 27 -18.89 -3.57 -10.06
CA HIS A 27 -18.83 -4.36 -8.84
C HIS A 27 -19.56 -3.67 -7.68
N TYR A 28 -19.30 -2.38 -7.44
CA TYR A 28 -19.97 -1.66 -6.36
C TYR A 28 -21.47 -1.54 -6.61
N GLU A 29 -21.87 -1.19 -7.83
CA GLU A 29 -23.27 -1.05 -8.23
C GLU A 29 -24.06 -2.36 -8.06
N THR A 30 -23.49 -3.50 -8.46
CA THR A 30 -24.14 -4.80 -8.28
C THR A 30 -24.25 -5.20 -6.81
N TRP A 31 -23.16 -5.07 -6.05
CA TRP A 31 -23.13 -5.57 -4.67
C TRP A 31 -23.87 -4.66 -3.68
N LYS A 32 -23.92 -3.34 -3.91
CA LYS A 32 -24.67 -2.43 -3.02
C LYS A 32 -26.16 -2.77 -3.01
N GLU A 33 -26.73 -3.11 -4.16
CA GLU A 33 -28.14 -3.47 -4.31
C GLU A 33 -28.44 -4.82 -3.66
N MET A 34 -27.56 -5.82 -3.87
CA MET A 34 -27.69 -7.14 -3.25
C MET A 34 -27.64 -7.08 -1.72
N PHE A 35 -26.71 -6.31 -1.15
CA PHE A 35 -26.62 -6.11 0.29
C PHE A 35 -27.87 -5.38 0.82
N ALA A 36 -28.31 -4.34 0.11
CA ALA A 36 -29.51 -3.59 0.49
C ALA A 36 -30.78 -4.47 0.48
N ALA A 37 -30.91 -5.38 -0.50
CA ALA A 37 -32.00 -6.35 -0.55
C ALA A 37 -32.01 -7.31 0.65
N ALA A 38 -30.84 -7.60 1.24
CA ALA A 38 -30.70 -8.37 2.47
C ALA A 38 -30.83 -7.53 3.76
N GLY A 39 -31.17 -6.23 3.65
CA GLY A 39 -31.32 -5.33 4.79
C GLY A 39 -30.01 -4.90 5.44
N ILE A 40 -28.88 -5.07 4.75
CA ILE A 40 -27.54 -4.70 5.22
C ILE A 40 -26.87 -3.72 4.26
N PHE A 41 -25.82 -3.03 4.74
CA PHE A 41 -25.07 -2.10 3.90
C PHE A 41 -23.78 -2.72 3.41
N LEU A 42 -23.45 -2.48 2.14
CA LEU A 42 -22.11 -2.73 1.65
C LEU A 42 -21.18 -1.64 2.19
N PHE A 43 -20.28 -1.99 3.10
CA PHE A 43 -19.45 -1.04 3.85
C PHE A 43 -17.97 -1.33 3.68
N PHE A 44 -17.19 -0.33 3.24
CA PHE A 44 -15.74 -0.40 3.10
C PHE A 44 -15.04 0.63 3.99
N PRO A 45 -14.86 0.36 5.31
CA PRO A 45 -14.30 1.33 6.25
C PRO A 45 -12.88 1.79 5.90
N VAL A 46 -12.09 0.93 5.25
CA VAL A 46 -10.73 1.26 4.83
C VAL A 46 -10.64 1.69 3.37
N GLY A 47 -11.78 1.90 2.69
CA GLY A 47 -11.81 2.12 1.25
C GLY A 47 -11.07 3.38 0.78
N GLY A 48 -10.95 4.40 1.64
CA GLY A 48 -10.10 5.58 1.41
C GLY A 48 -8.91 5.68 2.35
N ILE A 49 -8.52 4.58 3.00
CA ILE A 49 -7.34 4.54 3.86
C ILE A 49 -6.33 3.61 3.20
N SER A 50 -5.12 4.10 3.00
CA SER A 50 -4.06 3.32 2.36
C SER A 50 -3.53 2.22 3.28
N GLU A 51 -2.64 1.37 2.77
CA GLU A 51 -1.88 0.48 3.64
C GLU A 51 -1.05 1.22 4.70
N VAL A 52 -0.48 2.37 4.34
CA VAL A 52 0.27 3.23 5.26
C VAL A 52 -0.67 3.72 6.35
N GLY A 53 -1.80 4.31 5.98
CA GLY A 53 -2.78 4.84 6.94
C GLY A 53 -3.36 3.77 7.86
N THR A 54 -3.68 2.58 7.34
CA THR A 54 -4.16 1.47 8.18
C THR A 54 -3.10 0.97 9.15
N SER A 55 -1.83 0.95 8.76
CA SER A 55 -0.72 0.56 9.64
C SER A 55 -0.47 1.63 10.70
N THR A 56 -0.54 2.92 10.34
CA THR A 56 -0.49 4.05 11.29
C THR A 56 -1.60 3.96 12.34
N ILE A 57 -2.84 3.67 11.95
CA ILE A 57 -3.96 3.48 12.89
C ILE A 57 -3.63 2.35 13.87
N VAL A 58 -3.24 1.18 13.38
CA VAL A 58 -2.99 0.00 14.22
C VAL A 58 -1.85 0.28 15.22
N LEU A 59 -0.72 0.80 14.73
CA LEU A 59 0.46 1.08 15.54
C LEU A 59 0.20 2.12 16.65
N ASN A 60 -0.71 3.06 16.42
CA ASN A 60 -1.08 4.10 17.38
C ASN A 60 -2.36 3.77 18.18
N SER A 61 -2.92 2.57 18.04
CA SER A 61 -4.12 2.14 18.76
C SER A 61 -3.79 1.16 19.89
N SER A 62 -4.79 0.86 20.73
CA SER A 62 -4.72 -0.22 21.72
C SER A 62 -4.55 -1.62 21.13
N PHE A 63 -4.63 -1.76 19.80
CA PHE A 63 -4.45 -3.02 19.08
C PHE A 63 -3.01 -3.25 18.59
N ASN A 64 -2.09 -2.31 18.84
CA ASN A 64 -0.67 -2.52 18.54
C ASN A 64 -0.16 -3.77 19.25
N GLY A 65 0.58 -4.61 18.53
CA GLY A 65 1.04 -5.91 19.00
C GLY A 65 -0.02 -7.01 19.00
N ALA A 66 -1.32 -6.68 18.95
CA ALA A 66 -2.43 -7.64 18.91
C ALA A 66 -2.83 -8.06 17.48
N VAL A 67 -2.59 -7.18 16.50
CA VAL A 67 -3.06 -7.37 15.11
C VAL A 67 -1.90 -7.75 14.19
N ARG A 68 -2.12 -8.75 13.33
CA ARG A 68 -1.16 -9.18 12.30
C ARG A 68 -1.88 -9.45 10.98
N SER A 69 -1.21 -9.15 9.86
CA SER A 69 -1.67 -9.58 8.52
C SER A 69 -1.15 -10.97 8.13
N CYS A 70 -0.05 -11.44 8.75
CA CYS A 70 0.54 -12.72 8.40
C CYS A 70 -0.24 -13.89 9.03
N ILE A 71 -0.70 -14.81 8.19
CA ILE A 71 -1.41 -16.04 8.60
C ILE A 71 -0.50 -17.28 8.67
N ARG A 72 0.78 -17.14 8.32
CA ARG A 72 1.75 -18.25 8.20
C ARG A 72 2.71 -18.36 9.38
N GLY A 73 2.73 -17.35 10.26
CA GLY A 73 3.56 -17.36 11.46
C GLY A 73 2.79 -17.94 12.65
N GLU A 74 3.51 -18.26 13.71
CA GLU A 74 2.93 -18.72 14.97
C GLU A 74 2.82 -17.55 15.94
N TRP A 75 1.67 -17.35 16.59
CA TRP A 75 1.53 -16.27 17.57
C TRP A 75 2.57 -16.38 18.71
N PRO A 76 3.32 -15.29 19.06
CA PRO A 76 3.19 -13.91 18.61
C PRO A 76 4.05 -13.51 17.38
N GLU A 77 4.79 -14.43 16.78
CA GLU A 77 5.74 -14.18 15.69
C GLU A 77 5.12 -14.19 14.28
N GLN A 78 5.67 -13.39 13.38
CA GLN A 78 5.34 -13.44 11.96
C GLN A 78 6.29 -14.37 11.21
N CYS A 79 5.86 -14.95 10.08
CA CYS A 79 6.71 -15.95 9.39
C CYS A 79 8.02 -15.41 8.81
N ASN A 80 8.15 -14.08 8.65
CA ASN A 80 9.28 -13.39 8.02
C ASN A 80 9.76 -13.98 6.66
N ASN A 81 8.86 -14.68 5.96
CA ASN A 81 9.21 -15.45 4.76
C ASN A 81 8.10 -15.36 3.69
N CYS A 82 7.46 -14.19 3.59
CA CYS A 82 6.45 -13.95 2.56
C CYS A 82 6.41 -12.47 2.13
N TRP A 83 5.77 -12.24 0.98
CA TRP A 83 5.57 -10.90 0.41
C TRP A 83 4.87 -9.92 1.37
N LYS A 84 3.83 -10.39 2.07
CA LYS A 84 3.06 -9.56 3.01
C LYS A 84 3.96 -9.10 4.17
N CYS A 85 4.77 -9.99 4.75
CA CYS A 85 5.71 -9.63 5.81
C CYS A 85 6.76 -8.64 5.32
N PHE A 86 7.35 -8.85 4.13
CA PHE A 86 8.33 -7.92 3.56
C PHE A 86 7.74 -6.50 3.44
N ARG A 87 6.60 -6.36 2.77
CA ARG A 87 5.97 -5.06 2.55
C ARG A 87 5.54 -4.40 3.86
N LYS A 88 4.87 -5.14 4.74
CA LYS A 88 4.39 -4.61 6.03
C LYS A 88 5.53 -4.20 6.96
N THR A 89 6.59 -5.00 7.04
CA THR A 89 7.76 -4.68 7.86
C THR A 89 8.43 -3.39 7.38
N LEU A 90 8.53 -3.16 6.06
CA LEU A 90 9.08 -1.89 5.55
C LEU A 90 8.20 -0.69 5.90
N VAL A 91 6.87 -0.82 5.79
CA VAL A 91 5.93 0.24 6.19
C VAL A 91 6.06 0.55 7.68
N ASP A 92 6.02 -0.48 8.53
CA ASP A 92 6.14 -0.33 9.99
C ASP A 92 7.50 0.27 10.37
N ASN A 93 8.58 -0.14 9.71
CA ASN A 93 9.90 0.44 9.95
C ASN A 93 9.96 1.91 9.58
N ARG A 94 9.29 2.35 8.51
CA ARG A 94 9.20 3.78 8.19
C ARG A 94 8.40 4.54 9.25
N ILE A 95 7.25 4.01 9.68
CA ILE A 95 6.39 4.66 10.68
C ILE A 95 7.10 4.77 12.04
N LEU A 96 7.84 3.73 12.44
CA LEU A 96 8.54 3.65 13.72
C LEU A 96 9.99 4.16 13.65
N GLU A 97 10.41 4.74 12.52
CA GLU A 97 11.79 5.21 12.26
C GLU A 97 12.88 4.15 12.54
N LYS A 98 12.55 2.87 12.32
CA LYS A 98 13.50 1.76 12.48
C LYS A 98 14.40 1.64 11.25
N PRO A 99 15.70 1.41 11.46
CA PRO A 99 16.65 1.33 10.35
C PRO A 99 16.35 0.13 9.44
N VAL A 100 16.43 0.36 8.14
CA VAL A 100 16.43 -0.68 7.09
C VAL A 100 17.83 -0.71 6.49
N SER A 101 18.57 -1.77 6.79
CA SER A 101 19.95 -1.96 6.32
C SER A 101 20.00 -2.76 5.00
N ASP A 102 21.17 -2.74 4.34
CA ASP A 102 21.38 -3.51 3.11
C ASP A 102 21.34 -5.02 3.40
N GLU A 103 21.80 -5.47 4.57
CA GLU A 103 21.74 -6.87 5.01
C GLU A 103 20.29 -7.34 5.19
N MET A 104 19.46 -6.50 5.80
CA MET A 104 18.03 -6.77 5.93
C MET A 104 17.40 -6.91 4.54
N MET A 105 17.65 -5.97 3.63
CA MET A 105 17.15 -6.04 2.25
C MET A 105 17.68 -7.26 1.50
N ALA A 106 18.96 -7.60 1.66
CA ALA A 106 19.59 -8.77 1.07
C ALA A 106 18.95 -10.09 1.53
N SER A 107 18.53 -10.18 2.79
CA SER A 107 17.79 -11.34 3.29
C SER A 107 16.39 -11.43 2.69
N TRP A 108 15.69 -10.30 2.55
CA TRP A 108 14.34 -10.27 1.98
C TRP A 108 14.30 -10.64 0.50
N ILE A 109 15.24 -10.17 -0.32
CA ILE A 109 15.24 -10.49 -1.76
C ILE A 109 15.55 -11.96 -2.06
N LYS A 110 16.07 -12.72 -1.07
CA LYS A 110 16.25 -14.18 -1.17
C LYS A 110 14.94 -14.96 -0.96
N VAL A 111 13.93 -14.34 -0.33
CA VAL A 111 12.63 -14.97 -0.13
C VAL A 111 11.93 -15.11 -1.48
N GLN A 112 11.61 -16.35 -1.89
CA GLN A 112 11.05 -16.65 -3.21
C GLN A 112 9.79 -15.83 -3.55
N GLY A 113 8.87 -15.71 -2.59
CA GLY A 113 7.66 -14.91 -2.77
C GLY A 113 7.92 -13.41 -2.93
N VAL A 114 9.00 -12.90 -2.34
CA VAL A 114 9.42 -11.49 -2.49
C VAL A 114 10.08 -11.30 -3.85
N LYS A 115 11.04 -12.16 -4.20
CA LYS A 115 11.72 -12.15 -5.51
C LYS A 115 10.72 -12.20 -6.67
N TYR A 116 9.76 -13.13 -6.63
CA TYR A 116 8.72 -13.26 -7.64
C TYR A 116 7.89 -11.98 -7.80
N ARG A 117 7.48 -11.35 -6.68
CA ARG A 117 6.66 -10.13 -6.72
C ARG A 117 7.44 -8.90 -7.13
N LEU A 118 8.70 -8.77 -6.70
CA LEU A 118 9.59 -7.68 -7.12
C LEU A 118 10.00 -7.78 -8.59
N GLY A 119 10.07 -8.99 -9.15
CA GLY A 119 10.34 -9.22 -10.57
C GLY A 119 9.18 -8.88 -11.51
N ALA A 120 7.97 -8.66 -10.99
CA ALA A 120 6.81 -8.30 -11.79
C ALA A 120 6.92 -6.88 -12.39
N TRP A 121 6.13 -6.62 -13.45
CA TRP A 121 6.01 -5.32 -14.10
C TRP A 121 4.54 -5.00 -14.44
N PRO A 122 3.88 -4.07 -13.72
CA PRO A 122 4.37 -3.32 -12.56
C PRO A 122 4.57 -4.19 -11.30
N VAL A 123 5.29 -3.67 -10.32
CA VAL A 123 5.41 -4.29 -8.98
C VAL A 123 4.12 -4.03 -8.20
N ALA A 124 3.56 -5.07 -7.59
CA ALA A 124 2.35 -4.91 -6.76
C ALA A 124 2.62 -3.97 -5.58
N HIS A 125 1.71 -3.04 -5.28
CA HIS A 125 1.87 -2.05 -4.20
C HIS A 125 3.17 -1.21 -4.32
N GLU A 126 3.59 -0.89 -5.55
CA GLU A 126 4.82 -0.13 -5.79
C GLU A 126 4.85 1.23 -5.07
N ASN A 127 3.72 1.91 -4.96
CA ASN A 127 3.57 3.19 -4.26
C ASN A 127 3.81 3.05 -2.75
N VAL A 128 3.29 1.98 -2.12
CA VAL A 128 3.49 1.69 -0.69
C VAL A 128 4.95 1.35 -0.42
N LEU A 129 5.58 0.55 -1.26
CA LEU A 129 7.00 0.21 -1.13
C LEU A 129 7.89 1.43 -1.36
N ALA A 130 7.60 2.22 -2.39
CA ALA A 130 8.30 3.48 -2.66
C ALA A 130 8.17 4.42 -1.47
N TRP A 131 6.98 4.54 -0.87
CA TRP A 131 6.80 5.29 0.36
C TRP A 131 7.68 4.70 1.47
N ALA A 132 7.55 3.42 1.79
CA ALA A 132 8.31 2.80 2.88
C ALA A 132 9.84 2.96 2.77
N LEU A 133 10.36 3.05 1.54
CA LEU A 133 11.79 3.20 1.25
C LEU A 133 12.31 4.65 1.22
N LYS A 134 11.43 5.67 1.29
CA LYS A 134 11.83 7.08 1.34
C LYS A 134 12.13 7.51 2.78
N GLY A 135 13.33 8.03 3.03
CA GLY A 135 13.69 8.64 4.30
C GLY A 135 15.10 8.26 4.76
N PRO A 136 15.60 8.90 5.84
CA PRO A 136 16.94 8.65 6.38
C PRO A 136 17.04 7.30 7.12
N HIS A 137 15.92 6.65 7.46
CA HIS A 137 15.91 5.33 8.10
C HIS A 137 16.38 4.21 7.17
N VAL A 138 16.45 4.46 5.87
CA VAL A 138 16.85 3.47 4.87
C VAL A 138 18.27 3.73 4.40
N SER A 139 19.08 2.68 4.37
CA SER A 139 20.45 2.72 3.88
C SER A 139 20.72 1.54 2.94
N GLY A 140 21.83 1.60 2.20
CA GLY A 140 22.25 0.50 1.34
C GLY A 140 21.86 0.65 -0.13
N LYS A 141 22.48 -0.20 -0.96
CA LYS A 141 22.36 -0.15 -2.42
C LYS A 141 21.07 -0.82 -2.90
N ILE A 142 20.62 -1.89 -2.25
CA ILE A 142 19.45 -2.67 -2.67
C ILE A 142 18.19 -1.82 -2.54
N ALA A 143 17.99 -1.18 -1.39
CA ALA A 143 16.85 -0.30 -1.16
C ALA A 143 16.84 0.90 -2.12
N LYS A 144 17.99 1.54 -2.35
CA LYS A 144 18.11 2.65 -3.30
C LYS A 144 17.74 2.22 -4.72
N LYS A 145 18.24 1.06 -5.18
CA LYS A 145 17.93 0.53 -6.52
C LYS A 145 16.48 0.12 -6.67
N LEU A 146 15.88 -0.42 -5.61
CA LEU A 146 14.45 -0.70 -5.58
C LEU A 146 13.65 0.61 -5.67
N LEU A 147 14.01 1.64 -4.89
CA LEU A 147 13.33 2.94 -4.94
C LEU A 147 13.40 3.59 -6.33
N GLU A 148 14.56 3.50 -7.00
CA GLU A 148 14.75 3.96 -8.38
C GLU A 148 13.83 3.20 -9.36
N ARG A 149 13.70 1.88 -9.22
CA ARG A 149 12.78 1.05 -10.03
C ARG A 149 11.31 1.47 -9.89
N LEU A 150 10.90 1.85 -8.67
CA LEU A 150 9.51 2.17 -8.33
C LEU A 150 9.15 3.65 -8.58
N GLU A 151 10.02 4.42 -9.26
CA GLU A 151 9.90 5.88 -9.41
C GLU A 151 9.79 6.66 -8.08
N GLY A 152 10.15 6.04 -6.96
CA GLY A 152 9.82 6.57 -5.64
C GLY A 152 10.53 7.88 -5.31
N SER A 153 11.69 8.15 -5.91
CA SER A 153 12.43 9.41 -5.71
C SER A 153 11.74 10.64 -6.30
N ARG A 154 10.80 10.45 -7.25
CA ARG A 154 10.13 11.57 -7.96
C ARG A 154 8.69 11.78 -7.51
N ARG A 155 8.07 10.75 -6.94
CA ARG A 155 6.68 10.79 -6.52
C ARG A 155 6.56 11.41 -5.13
N ASP A 156 5.65 12.37 -5.01
CA ASP A 156 5.11 12.69 -3.69
C ASP A 156 4.13 11.56 -3.31
N LEU A 157 4.38 10.98 -2.14
CA LEU A 157 3.65 9.82 -1.65
C LEU A 157 3.12 10.08 -0.24
N GLU A 158 3.28 11.28 0.31
CA GLU A 158 2.79 11.59 1.66
C GLU A 158 1.27 11.52 1.75
N LEU A 159 0.56 11.66 0.64
CA LEU A 159 -0.88 11.40 0.57
C LEU A 159 -1.25 9.99 1.08
N LEU A 160 -0.35 8.99 1.02
CA LEU A 160 -0.64 7.65 1.53
C LEU A 160 -0.83 7.64 3.04
N SER A 161 -0.24 8.57 3.81
CA SER A 161 -0.47 8.64 5.26
C SER A 161 -1.79 9.35 5.63
N LYS A 162 -2.58 9.78 4.65
CA LYS A 162 -3.82 10.55 4.84
C LYS A 162 -5.06 9.77 4.42
N TRP A 163 -6.21 10.15 4.97
CA TRP A 163 -7.52 9.65 4.55
C TRP A 163 -7.97 10.36 3.27
N TYR A 164 -8.44 9.61 2.28
CA TYR A 164 -9.06 10.10 1.04
C TYR A 164 -10.56 10.38 1.25
N PRO A 165 -10.98 11.66 1.39
CA PRO A 165 -12.33 12.02 1.82
C PRO A 165 -13.46 11.58 0.89
N PRO A 166 -13.28 11.55 -0.46
CA PRO A 166 -14.34 11.09 -1.35
C PRO A 166 -14.81 9.66 -1.05
N SER A 167 -13.99 8.84 -0.39
CA SER A 167 -14.38 7.49 0.06
C SER A 167 -15.54 7.46 1.07
N ILE A 168 -15.93 8.61 1.65
CA ILE A 168 -17.07 8.70 2.56
C ILE A 168 -18.38 8.21 1.91
N GLU A 169 -18.46 8.21 0.58
CA GLU A 169 -19.61 7.65 -0.15
C GLU A 169 -19.74 6.12 0.01
N LEU A 170 -18.64 5.43 0.35
CA LEU A 170 -18.59 4.00 0.64
C LEU A 170 -18.97 3.67 2.11
N VAL A 171 -19.22 4.71 2.91
CA VAL A 171 -19.65 4.61 4.30
C VAL A 171 -21.16 4.90 4.38
N PRO A 172 -21.95 3.99 5.00
CA PRO A 172 -23.38 4.22 5.18
C PRO A 172 -23.64 5.53 5.91
N GLU A 173 -24.64 6.29 5.47
CA GLU A 173 -24.90 7.66 5.94
C GLU A 173 -24.97 7.78 7.46
N LYS A 174 -25.70 6.86 8.11
CA LYS A 174 -25.83 6.81 9.57
C LYS A 174 -24.52 6.64 10.35
N TYR A 175 -23.45 6.16 9.71
CA TYR A 175 -22.15 5.95 10.34
C TYR A 175 -21.12 7.01 9.97
N ARG A 176 -21.41 7.92 9.03
CA ARG A 176 -20.41 8.88 8.50
C ARG A 176 -19.82 9.79 9.57
N GLY A 177 -20.65 10.34 10.45
CA GLY A 177 -20.18 11.23 11.54
C GLY A 177 -19.19 10.53 12.46
N GLY A 178 -19.57 9.38 13.04
CA GLY A 178 -18.70 8.61 13.92
C GLY A 178 -17.47 8.03 13.22
N PHE A 179 -17.58 7.71 11.92
CA PHE A 179 -16.45 7.27 11.11
C PHE A 179 -15.40 8.37 10.95
N ILE A 180 -15.83 9.58 10.54
CA ILE A 180 -14.93 10.73 10.36
C ILE A 180 -14.22 11.07 11.67
N GLU A 181 -14.97 11.11 12.78
CA GLU A 181 -14.39 11.36 14.11
C GLU A 181 -13.37 10.28 14.50
N SER A 182 -13.65 9.02 14.19
CA SER A 182 -12.75 7.90 14.51
C SER A 182 -11.49 7.91 13.67
N VAL A 183 -11.59 8.18 12.37
CA VAL A 183 -10.43 8.27 11.46
C VAL A 183 -9.57 9.49 11.79
N GLY A 184 -10.20 10.63 12.08
CA GLY A 184 -9.53 11.88 12.42
C GLY A 184 -8.69 11.84 13.71
N LYS A 185 -8.87 10.81 14.56
CA LYS A 185 -8.00 10.55 15.72
C LYS A 185 -6.60 10.08 15.33
N TYR A 186 -6.42 9.57 14.11
CA TYR A 186 -5.19 8.92 13.67
C TYR A 186 -4.61 9.49 12.39
N LEU A 187 -5.46 9.95 11.46
CA LEU A 187 -5.03 10.35 10.13
C LEU A 187 -5.52 11.76 9.82
N GLU A 188 -4.64 12.52 9.15
CA GLU A 188 -5.04 13.75 8.48
C GLU A 188 -5.90 13.44 7.26
N THR A 189 -6.61 14.47 6.80
CA THR A 189 -7.48 14.44 5.62
C THR A 189 -6.69 14.94 4.42
N MET A 190 -6.77 14.25 3.27
CA MET A 190 -6.16 14.77 2.03
C MET A 190 -6.75 16.13 1.65
N SER A 191 -5.90 17.04 1.18
CA SER A 191 -6.30 18.32 0.61
C SER A 191 -6.90 18.15 -0.80
N ASP A 192 -7.50 19.21 -1.33
CA ASP A 192 -8.05 19.21 -2.69
C ASP A 192 -6.99 18.94 -3.77
N SER A 193 -5.75 19.42 -3.57
CA SER A 193 -4.64 19.12 -4.48
C SER A 193 -4.26 17.65 -4.43
N GLU A 194 -4.17 17.07 -3.23
CA GLU A 194 -3.84 15.64 -3.05
C GLU A 194 -4.95 14.73 -3.61
N ILE A 195 -6.22 15.13 -3.47
CA ILE A 195 -7.37 14.45 -4.09
C ILE A 195 -7.26 14.50 -5.62
N LYS A 196 -6.90 15.66 -6.19
CA LYS A 196 -6.71 15.80 -7.64
C LYS A 196 -5.57 14.92 -8.12
N ASP A 197 -4.44 14.91 -7.44
CA ASP A 197 -3.28 14.09 -7.78
C ASP A 197 -3.62 12.60 -7.71
N THR A 198 -4.38 12.18 -6.70
CA THR A 198 -4.88 10.80 -6.57
C THR A 198 -5.76 10.40 -7.76
N LYS A 199 -6.66 11.28 -8.21
CA LYS A 199 -7.54 11.03 -9.37
C LYS A 199 -6.79 11.04 -10.70
N MET A 200 -5.70 11.81 -10.79
CA MET A 200 -4.84 11.89 -11.97
C MET A 200 -3.77 10.80 -12.00
N PHE A 201 -3.76 9.89 -11.01
CA PHE A 201 -2.77 8.84 -10.92
C PHE A 201 -2.76 7.94 -12.16
N ASP A 202 -1.63 7.96 -12.88
CA ASP A 202 -1.33 7.12 -14.03
C ASP A 202 0.20 6.90 -14.12
N ILE A 203 0.64 5.65 -13.99
CA ILE A 203 2.07 5.28 -14.09
C ILE A 203 2.46 4.79 -15.48
N SER A 204 1.55 4.78 -16.46
CA SER A 204 1.81 4.28 -17.81
C SER A 204 3.04 4.94 -18.43
N ASN A 205 3.20 6.25 -18.22
CA ASN A 205 4.33 7.03 -18.74
C ASN A 205 5.66 6.61 -18.12
N TRP A 206 5.68 6.27 -16.83
CA TRP A 206 6.87 5.70 -16.21
C TRP A 206 7.14 4.32 -16.78
N LEU A 207 6.15 3.42 -16.76
CA LEU A 207 6.30 2.03 -17.18
C LEU A 207 6.76 1.84 -18.63
N SER A 208 6.48 2.81 -19.51
CA SER A 208 6.92 2.82 -20.90
C SER A 208 8.24 3.58 -21.15
N SER A 209 8.81 4.23 -20.14
CA SER A 209 10.01 5.04 -20.28
C SER A 209 11.30 4.20 -20.32
N GLU A 210 12.29 4.65 -21.09
CA GLU A 210 13.63 4.05 -21.10
C GLU A 210 14.28 4.06 -19.71
N LYS A 211 14.00 5.10 -18.91
CA LYS A 211 14.49 5.20 -17.52
C LYS A 211 13.97 4.06 -16.66
N ALA A 212 12.69 3.73 -16.79
CA ALA A 212 12.07 2.63 -16.04
C ALA A 212 12.58 1.26 -16.50
N ALA A 213 12.74 1.07 -17.82
CA ALA A 213 13.35 -0.13 -18.37
C ALA A 213 14.78 -0.34 -17.83
N LYS A 214 15.61 0.70 -17.85
CA LYS A 214 16.96 0.66 -17.29
C LYS A 214 16.97 0.39 -15.79
N ALA A 215 16.13 1.06 -15.01
CA ALA A 215 16.03 0.85 -13.56
C ALA A 215 15.55 -0.57 -13.23
N ARG A 216 14.64 -1.13 -14.03
CA ARG A 216 14.22 -2.52 -13.94
C ARG A 216 15.38 -3.47 -14.20
N ASP A 217 16.10 -3.32 -15.32
CA ASP A 217 17.21 -4.19 -15.69
C ASP A 217 18.34 -4.18 -14.64
N GLU A 218 18.65 -2.99 -14.11
CA GLU A 218 19.64 -2.84 -13.04
C GLU A 218 19.21 -3.56 -11.76
N PHE A 219 17.93 -3.51 -11.40
CA PHE A 219 17.42 -4.20 -10.21
C PHE A 219 17.27 -5.72 -10.44
N ASP A 220 16.90 -6.15 -11.64
CA ASP A 220 16.75 -7.58 -11.98
C ASP A 220 18.10 -8.33 -11.86
N LYS A 221 19.23 -7.65 -12.13
CA LYS A 221 20.59 -8.16 -11.87
C LYS A 221 20.90 -8.35 -10.38
N ILE A 222 20.26 -7.57 -9.50
CA ILE A 222 20.38 -7.72 -8.04
C ILE A 222 19.50 -8.88 -7.56
N LEU A 223 18.30 -9.05 -8.12
CA LEU A 223 17.41 -10.17 -7.80
C LEU A 223 17.94 -11.52 -8.30
N ASN A 224 18.66 -11.51 -9.42
CA ASN A 224 19.22 -12.68 -10.08
C ASN A 224 20.72 -12.43 -10.34
N PRO A 225 21.57 -12.48 -9.30
CA PRO A 225 23.01 -12.41 -9.51
C PRO A 225 23.41 -13.58 -10.43
N VAL A 226 24.16 -13.29 -11.48
CA VAL A 226 24.82 -14.33 -12.28
C VAL A 226 25.91 -14.93 -11.38
N GLU A 227 25.82 -16.23 -11.12
CA GLU A 227 26.85 -17.00 -10.40
C GLU A 227 28.17 -17.02 -11.17
#